data_AF-A0A1C5KE65-F1
#
_entry.id   AF-A0A1C5KE65-F1
#
_cell.length_a   1.000
_cell.length_b   1.000
_cell.length_c   1.000
_cell.angle_alpha   90.00
_cell.angle_beta   90.00
_cell.angle_gamma   90.00
#
_symmetry.space_group_name_H-M   'P 1'
#
loop_
_entity.id
_entity.type
_entity.pdbx_description
1 polymer ?
#
loop_
_entity_poly.entity_id
_entity_poly.type
_entity_poly.pdbx_seq_one_letter_code
_entity_poly.pdbx_strand_id
1 'polypeptide(L)'
;MAMTGPGGRDGGELDGFHVGWVPAAAGDMVSDFASEWEDVTFATRVWERAVEDGYQVDLRVHVLRGDRLAGLAELRDYLAEYHERDPVDWPLTGFDHGQGAGFVGDGEAFWLVEPGLAVDVLVDVERFGADAARVVAASVVTTG
;
A
#
# COMPACT_ATOMS: atom_id res chain seq x y z
N MET A 1 20.41 -6.54 12.55
CA MET A 1 20.31 -5.08 12.67
C MET A 1 19.25 -4.64 11.66
N ALA A 2 18.07 -4.25 12.14
CA ALA A 2 17.00 -3.75 11.28
C ALA A 2 17.35 -2.32 10.85
N MET A 3 17.27 -2.06 9.55
CA MET A 3 17.56 -0.76 8.95
C MET A 3 16.37 0.18 9.21
N THR A 4 16.26 0.73 10.42
CA THR A 4 15.46 1.94 10.66
C THR A 4 16.25 3.14 10.12
N GLY A 5 15.90 3.59 8.92
CA GLY A 5 16.33 4.92 8.45
C GLY A 5 15.88 5.98 9.47
N PRO A 6 16.66 7.06 9.70
CA PRO A 6 16.32 8.06 10.70
C PRO A 6 14.98 8.71 10.34
N GLY A 7 13.96 8.55 11.21
CA GLY A 7 12.70 9.28 11.13
C GLY A 7 11.50 8.51 10.60
N GLY A 8 11.33 7.22 10.90
CA GLY A 8 10.04 6.54 10.76
C GLY A 8 9.51 6.00 12.09
N ARG A 9 8.24 5.62 12.09
CA ARG A 9 7.54 5.04 13.24
C ARG A 9 6.84 3.74 12.84
N ASP A 10 6.46 2.97 13.84
CA ASP A 10 5.65 1.77 13.66
C ASP A 10 4.24 2.14 13.17
N GLY A 11 3.74 1.41 12.17
CA GLY A 11 2.42 1.59 11.58
C GLY A 11 1.34 0.65 12.16
N GLY A 12 1.72 -0.29 13.03
CA GLY A 12 0.83 -1.22 13.71
C GLY A 12 0.28 -2.35 12.82
N GLU A 13 -0.68 -3.09 13.39
CA GLU A 13 -1.30 -4.26 12.75
C GLU A 13 -2.51 -3.88 11.90
N LEU A 14 -2.65 -4.50 10.73
CA LEU A 14 -3.77 -4.37 9.81
C LEU A 14 -4.05 -5.73 9.14
N ASP A 15 -5.20 -6.34 9.47
CA ASP A 15 -5.73 -7.54 8.80
C ASP A 15 -4.72 -8.71 8.63
N GLY A 16 -3.91 -8.97 9.66
CA GLY A 16 -2.89 -10.02 9.65
C GLY A 16 -1.54 -9.60 9.06
N PHE A 17 -1.33 -8.30 8.88
CA PHE A 17 -0.06 -7.71 8.46
C PHE A 17 0.41 -6.64 9.45
N HIS A 18 1.70 -6.68 9.78
CA HIS A 18 2.37 -5.64 10.54
C HIS A 18 2.98 -4.62 9.59
N VAL A 19 2.57 -3.35 9.70
CA VAL A 19 3.19 -2.23 8.97
C VAL A 19 4.38 -1.73 9.80
N GLY A 20 5.57 -2.27 9.53
CA GLY A 20 6.73 -2.05 10.39
C GLY A 20 7.37 -0.66 10.31
N TRP A 21 7.10 0.10 9.24
CA TRP A 21 7.65 1.43 9.06
C TRP A 21 6.71 2.34 8.27
N VAL A 22 6.43 3.52 8.83
CA VAL A 22 5.81 4.66 8.15
C VAL A 22 6.66 5.91 8.35
N PRO A 23 6.70 6.86 7.40
CA PRO A 23 7.43 8.12 7.56
C PRO A 23 6.96 8.86 8.83
N ALA A 24 7.87 9.37 9.66
CA ALA A 24 7.48 10.12 10.86
C ALA A 24 6.78 11.44 10.53
N ALA A 25 6.92 11.94 9.31
CA ALA A 25 6.20 13.09 8.81
C ALA A 25 4.78 12.77 8.31
N ALA A 26 4.41 11.50 8.11
CA ALA A 26 3.04 11.13 7.77
C ALA A 26 2.09 11.55 8.90
N GLY A 27 0.88 11.98 8.53
CA GLY A 27 -0.11 12.53 9.44
C GLY A 27 -0.44 11.63 10.63
N ASP A 28 -0.79 12.26 11.74
CA ASP A 28 -1.07 11.58 13.02
C ASP A 28 -2.52 11.09 13.14
N MET A 29 -3.41 11.48 12.21
CA MET A 29 -4.79 10.99 12.21
C MET A 29 -4.82 9.69 11.44
N VAL A 30 -4.95 8.59 12.18
CA VAL A 30 -4.97 7.23 11.63
C VAL A 30 -6.38 6.68 11.71
N SER A 31 -6.90 6.20 10.57
CA SER A 31 -8.24 5.63 10.48
C SER A 31 -8.23 4.30 9.76
N ASP A 32 -8.99 3.35 10.28
CA ASP A 32 -9.20 2.04 9.68
C ASP A 32 -10.64 1.88 9.23
N PHE A 33 -10.84 1.29 8.06
CA PHE A 33 -12.17 0.96 7.56
C PHE A 33 -12.12 -0.22 6.60
N ALA A 34 -13.27 -0.88 6.45
CA ALA A 34 -13.47 -1.97 5.51
C ALA A 34 -14.41 -1.52 4.38
N SER A 35 -14.13 -1.99 3.17
CA SER A 35 -14.98 -1.76 1.99
C SER A 35 -14.94 -2.97 1.07
N GLU A 36 -15.81 -3.00 0.08
CA GLU A 36 -15.87 -4.04 -0.94
C GLU A 36 -16.11 -3.40 -2.30
N TRP A 37 -15.39 -3.87 -3.32
CA TRP A 37 -15.57 -3.45 -4.71
C TRP A 37 -15.25 -4.61 -5.65
N GLU A 38 -16.18 -4.93 -6.56
CA GLU A 38 -16.08 -6.02 -7.54
C GLU A 38 -15.62 -7.35 -6.91
N ASP A 39 -16.33 -7.80 -5.87
CA ASP A 39 -16.11 -9.05 -5.12
C ASP A 39 -14.74 -9.17 -4.39
N VAL A 40 -14.03 -8.06 -4.23
CA VAL A 40 -12.80 -7.98 -3.43
C VAL A 40 -13.05 -7.10 -2.22
N THR A 41 -12.71 -7.64 -1.05
CA THR A 41 -12.78 -6.93 0.23
C THR A 41 -11.46 -6.23 0.53
N PHE A 42 -11.57 -5.07 1.16
CA PHE A 42 -10.44 -4.22 1.54
C PHE A 42 -10.47 -4.05 3.05
N ALA A 43 -9.35 -4.32 3.71
CA ALA A 43 -9.04 -3.70 5.00
C ALA A 43 -8.07 -2.54 4.74
N THR A 44 -8.49 -1.32 5.04
CA THR A 44 -7.75 -0.10 4.71
C THR A 44 -7.31 0.61 5.97
N ARG A 45 -6.06 1.06 6.01
CA ARG A 45 -5.58 2.07 6.97
C ARG A 45 -5.09 3.30 6.22
N VAL A 46 -5.49 4.48 6.68
CA VAL A 46 -5.02 5.78 6.18
C VAL A 46 -4.30 6.55 7.28
N TRP A 47 -3.26 7.28 6.89
CA TRP A 47 -2.62 8.32 7.70
C TRP A 47 -2.89 9.66 7.05
N GLU A 48 -3.54 10.56 7.80
CA GLU A 48 -4.04 11.83 7.30
C GLU A 48 -3.56 12.99 8.17
N ARG A 49 -3.45 14.15 7.53
CA ARG A 49 -3.14 15.42 8.20
C ARG A 49 -4.20 16.46 7.90
N ALA A 50 -4.40 17.37 8.85
CA ALA A 50 -5.22 18.54 8.62
C ALA A 50 -4.45 19.53 7.74
N VAL A 51 -5.13 20.06 6.75
CA VAL A 51 -4.68 21.17 5.89
C VAL A 51 -5.69 22.30 5.97
N GLU A 52 -5.35 23.48 5.45
CA GLU A 52 -6.20 24.68 5.54
C GLU A 52 -7.64 24.41 5.08
N ASP A 53 -7.80 23.64 4.00
CA ASP A 53 -9.09 23.33 3.38
C ASP A 53 -9.58 21.88 3.59
N GLY A 54 -9.16 21.19 4.65
CA GLY A 54 -9.68 19.87 5.00
C GLY A 54 -8.61 18.87 5.42
N TYR A 55 -8.63 17.70 4.81
CA TYR A 55 -7.73 16.59 5.14
C TYR A 55 -7.01 16.09 3.89
N GLN A 56 -5.74 15.77 4.05
CA GLN A 56 -4.91 15.17 3.00
C GLN A 56 -4.39 13.82 3.47
N VAL A 57 -4.58 12.79 2.64
CA VAL A 57 -4.02 11.46 2.87
C VAL A 57 -2.55 11.49 2.50
N ASP A 58 -1.70 11.19 3.47
CA ASP A 58 -0.25 11.10 3.29
C ASP A 58 0.19 9.68 2.90
N LEU A 59 -0.49 8.67 3.45
CA LEU A 59 -0.19 7.25 3.25
C LEU A 59 -1.48 6.44 3.37
N ARG A 60 -1.59 5.41 2.54
CA ARG A 60 -2.66 4.41 2.59
C ARG A 60 -2.07 3.02 2.42
N VAL A 61 -2.58 2.07 3.19
CA VAL A 61 -2.31 0.63 3.02
C VAL A 61 -3.64 -0.09 2.89
N HIS A 62 -3.74 -0.94 1.86
CA HIS A 62 -4.85 -1.84 1.61
C HIS A 62 -4.38 -3.29 1.76
N VAL A 63 -5.13 -4.10 2.51
CA VAL A 63 -5.08 -5.56 2.42
C VAL A 63 -6.30 -6.01 1.62
N LEU A 64 -6.06 -6.69 0.51
CA LEU A 64 -7.06 -7.06 -0.49
C LEU A 64 -7.32 -8.56 -0.42
N ARG A 65 -8.59 -8.96 -0.36
CA ARG A 65 -8.99 -10.37 -0.37
C ARG A 65 -10.12 -10.64 -1.34
N GLY A 66 -9.93 -11.59 -2.25
CA GLY A 66 -10.98 -12.05 -3.16
C GLY A 66 -10.43 -12.93 -4.29
N ASP A 67 -11.22 -13.90 -4.72
CA ASP A 67 -10.82 -14.93 -5.71
C ASP A 67 -10.37 -14.35 -7.07
N ARG A 68 -10.79 -13.12 -7.38
CA ARG A 68 -10.39 -12.38 -8.57
C ARG A 68 -8.88 -12.06 -8.59
N LEU A 69 -8.23 -12.02 -7.43
CA LEU A 69 -6.79 -11.76 -7.27
C LEU A 69 -5.95 -13.04 -7.45
N ALA A 70 -6.21 -13.82 -8.51
CA ALA A 70 -5.63 -15.14 -8.70
C ALA A 70 -4.13 -15.12 -9.05
N GLY A 71 -3.63 -13.97 -9.51
CA GLY A 71 -2.26 -13.79 -9.97
C GLY A 71 -1.85 -12.33 -9.99
N LEU A 72 -0.55 -12.09 -10.24
CA LEU A 72 0.02 -10.74 -10.22
C LEU A 72 -0.50 -9.87 -11.38
N ALA A 73 -0.80 -10.48 -12.53
CA ALA A 73 -1.40 -9.76 -13.65
C ALA A 73 -2.83 -9.34 -13.33
N GLU A 74 -3.62 -10.24 -12.74
CA GLU A 74 -4.99 -9.99 -12.31
C GLU A 74 -5.06 -8.93 -11.21
N LEU A 75 -4.12 -8.94 -10.27
CA LEU A 75 -3.97 -7.87 -9.27
C LEU A 75 -3.70 -6.52 -9.92
N ARG A 76 -2.76 -6.47 -10.88
CA ARG A 76 -2.46 -5.24 -11.61
C ARG A 76 -3.69 -4.73 -12.36
N ASP A 77 -4.37 -5.59 -13.11
CA ASP A 77 -5.54 -5.20 -13.89
C ASP A 77 -6.68 -4.71 -12.97
N TYR A 78 -6.90 -5.40 -11.85
CA TYR A 78 -7.86 -4.98 -10.81
C TYR A 78 -7.54 -3.60 -10.24
N LEU A 79 -6.28 -3.34 -9.86
CA LEU A 79 -5.86 -2.05 -9.33
C LEU A 79 -5.91 -0.94 -10.39
N ALA A 80 -5.65 -1.25 -11.67
CA ALA A 80 -5.84 -0.29 -12.76
C ALA A 80 -7.31 0.14 -12.85
N GLU A 81 -8.24 -0.81 -12.80
CA GLU A 81 -9.68 -0.53 -12.82
C GLU A 81 -10.11 0.26 -11.57
N TYR A 82 -9.69 -0.17 -10.37
CA TYR A 82 -10.04 0.46 -9.10
C TYR A 82 -9.52 1.90 -8.98
N HIS A 83 -8.30 2.16 -9.47
CA HIS A 83 -7.70 3.51 -9.48
C HIS A 83 -8.07 4.33 -10.73
N GLU A 84 -8.94 3.82 -11.61
CA GLU A 84 -9.33 4.45 -12.87
C GLU A 84 -8.11 4.84 -13.74
N ARG A 85 -7.07 4.00 -13.77
CA ARG A 85 -5.80 4.25 -14.49
C ARG A 85 -5.75 3.58 -15.86
N ASP A 86 -5.20 4.29 -16.83
CA ASP A 86 -4.81 3.70 -18.11
C ASP A 86 -3.50 2.90 -17.94
N PRO A 87 -3.46 1.61 -18.33
CA PRO A 87 -2.25 0.79 -18.29
C PRO A 87 -1.05 1.36 -19.07
N VAL A 88 -1.29 2.23 -20.07
CA VAL A 88 -0.25 2.92 -20.85
C VAL A 88 0.42 4.02 -20.03
N ASP A 89 -0.34 4.70 -19.19
CA ASP A 89 0.13 5.82 -18.36
C ASP A 89 0.54 5.37 -16.94
N TRP A 90 0.58 4.05 -16.70
CA TRP A 90 0.96 3.47 -15.42
C TRP A 90 2.29 2.68 -15.53
N PRO A 91 3.44 3.40 -15.54
CA PRO A 91 4.76 2.80 -15.67
C PRO A 91 5.13 2.07 -14.37
N LEU A 92 5.01 0.75 -14.41
CA LEU A 92 5.34 -0.14 -13.31
C LEU A 92 6.64 -0.89 -13.59
N THR A 93 7.46 -1.03 -12.56
CA THR A 93 8.66 -1.88 -12.58
C THR A 93 8.49 -3.05 -11.62
N GLY A 94 9.11 -4.18 -11.95
CA GLY A 94 9.06 -5.38 -11.10
C GLY A 94 9.67 -5.11 -9.72
N PHE A 95 8.94 -5.51 -8.69
CA PHE A 95 9.33 -5.39 -7.29
C PHE A 95 9.27 -6.77 -6.63
N ASP A 96 10.39 -7.20 -6.03
CA ASP A 96 10.43 -8.38 -5.20
C ASP A 96 10.32 -7.95 -3.73
N HIS A 97 9.17 -8.20 -3.13
CA HIS A 97 8.89 -7.87 -1.73
C HIS A 97 9.60 -8.85 -0.78
N GLY A 98 10.00 -10.04 -1.25
CA GLY A 98 10.52 -11.14 -0.44
C GLY A 98 9.45 -12.09 0.11
N GLN A 99 8.19 -11.64 0.20
CA GLN A 99 7.02 -12.50 0.47
C GLN A 99 6.18 -12.80 -0.78
N GLY A 100 6.51 -12.16 -1.90
CA GLY A 100 5.75 -12.29 -3.14
C GLY A 100 6.28 -11.36 -4.23
N ALA A 101 5.90 -11.65 -5.47
CA ALA A 101 6.18 -10.79 -6.60
C ALA A 101 5.19 -9.63 -6.65
N GLY A 102 5.67 -8.46 -7.04
CA GLY A 102 4.89 -7.23 -7.06
C GLY A 102 5.36 -6.25 -8.12
N PHE A 103 4.74 -5.08 -8.10
CA PHE A 103 5.09 -3.93 -8.92
C PHE A 103 5.27 -2.70 -8.05
N VAL A 104 6.10 -1.77 -8.54
CA VAL A 104 6.28 -0.44 -7.98
C VAL A 104 6.21 0.61 -9.08
N GLY A 105 5.51 1.69 -8.80
CA GLY A 105 5.46 2.91 -9.60
C GLY A 105 5.73 4.15 -8.74
N ASP A 106 5.45 5.32 -9.29
CA ASP A 106 5.64 6.58 -8.57
C ASP A 106 4.58 6.72 -7.46
N GLY A 107 5.01 6.54 -6.21
CA GLY A 107 4.14 6.69 -5.04
C GLY A 107 3.21 5.51 -4.78
N GLU A 108 3.44 4.37 -5.42
CA GLU A 108 2.66 3.15 -5.19
C GLU A 108 3.52 1.89 -5.28
N ALA A 109 3.25 0.92 -4.41
CA ALA A 109 3.84 -0.40 -4.46
C ALA A 109 2.83 -1.45 -3.99
N PHE A 110 2.68 -2.53 -4.77
CA PHE A 110 1.76 -3.61 -4.46
C PHE A 110 2.35 -4.97 -4.81
N TRP A 111 1.93 -6.02 -4.11
CA TRP A 111 2.37 -7.39 -4.38
C TRP A 111 1.28 -8.41 -4.06
N LEU A 112 1.39 -9.55 -4.74
CA LEU A 112 0.57 -10.72 -4.44
C LEU A 112 1.25 -11.55 -3.36
N VAL A 113 0.58 -11.78 -2.23
CA VAL A 113 1.07 -12.61 -1.13
C VAL A 113 0.85 -14.08 -1.48
N GLU A 114 -0.38 -14.40 -1.87
CA GLU A 114 -0.82 -15.69 -2.39
C GLU A 114 -2.08 -15.48 -3.25
N PRO A 115 -2.50 -16.45 -4.09
CA PRO A 115 -3.75 -16.30 -4.85
C PRO A 115 -4.92 -15.95 -3.93
N GLY A 116 -5.59 -14.83 -4.23
CA GLY A 116 -6.70 -14.30 -3.45
C GLY A 116 -6.31 -13.31 -2.33
N LEU A 117 -5.02 -13.04 -2.11
CA LEU A 117 -4.53 -12.13 -1.08
C LEU A 117 -3.40 -11.23 -1.61
N ALA A 118 -3.60 -9.91 -1.52
CA ALA A 118 -2.62 -8.92 -1.94
C ALA A 118 -2.53 -7.75 -0.96
N VAL A 119 -1.47 -6.97 -1.09
CA VAL A 119 -1.31 -5.70 -0.38
C VAL A 119 -0.98 -4.61 -1.38
N ASP A 120 -1.56 -3.44 -1.19
CA ASP A 120 -1.32 -2.23 -1.97
C ASP A 120 -1.02 -1.05 -1.04
N VAL A 121 0.01 -0.28 -1.38
CA VAL A 121 0.54 0.83 -0.58
C VAL A 121 0.65 2.05 -1.46
N LEU A 122 -0.05 3.13 -1.09
CA LEU A 122 0.01 4.43 -1.77
C LEU A 122 0.55 5.50 -0.83
N VAL A 123 1.40 6.39 -1.34
CA VAL A 123 1.94 7.54 -0.60
C VAL A 123 1.72 8.84 -1.37
N ASP A 124 1.70 9.95 -0.65
CA ASP A 124 1.87 11.28 -1.21
C ASP A 124 3.29 11.42 -1.79
N VAL A 125 3.42 11.20 -3.09
CA VAL A 125 4.70 11.21 -3.81
C VAL A 125 5.37 12.58 -3.83
N GLU A 126 4.58 13.67 -3.85
CA GLU A 126 5.13 15.03 -3.81
C GLU A 126 5.83 15.30 -2.48
N ARG A 127 5.31 14.69 -1.41
CA ARG A 127 5.83 14.87 -0.07
C ARG A 127 6.96 13.92 0.30
N PHE A 128 6.84 12.65 -0.07
CA PHE A 128 7.77 11.60 0.38
C PHE A 128 8.70 11.09 -0.72
N GLY A 129 8.45 11.45 -1.98
CA GLY A 129 9.23 11.01 -3.14
C GLY A 129 8.79 9.65 -3.68
N ALA A 130 9.23 9.35 -4.91
CA ALA A 130 8.81 8.16 -5.67
C ALA A 130 9.11 6.83 -4.96
N ASP A 131 10.23 6.74 -4.24
CA ASP A 131 10.66 5.50 -3.57
C ASP A 131 9.92 5.22 -2.25
N ALA A 132 9.16 6.17 -1.71
CA ALA A 132 8.61 6.02 -0.37
C ALA A 132 7.59 4.87 -0.25
N ALA A 133 6.75 4.66 -1.27
CA ALA A 133 5.82 3.52 -1.28
C ALA A 133 6.56 2.18 -1.23
N ARG A 134 7.67 2.04 -1.97
CA ARG A 134 8.52 0.84 -1.92
C ARG A 134 9.07 0.58 -0.52
N VAL A 135 9.56 1.63 0.15
CA VAL A 135 10.13 1.52 1.50
C VAL A 135 9.07 1.11 2.51
N VAL A 136 7.88 1.72 2.45
CA VAL A 136 6.76 1.33 3.31
C VAL A 136 6.33 -0.09 3.01
N ALA A 137 6.08 -0.43 1.74
CA ALA A 137 5.68 -1.76 1.30
C ALA A 137 6.65 -2.83 1.83
N ALA A 138 7.96 -2.67 1.63
CA ALA A 138 8.97 -3.61 2.12
C ALA A 138 9.01 -3.81 3.66
N SER A 139 8.33 -2.96 4.43
CA SER A 139 8.18 -3.10 5.88
C SER A 139 6.90 -3.83 6.30
N VAL A 140 5.97 -4.04 5.37
CA VAL A 140 4.68 -4.67 5.65
C VAL A 140 4.85 -6.19 5.56
N VAL A 141 4.72 -6.88 6.69
CA VAL A 141 4.95 -8.33 6.74
C VAL A 141 3.80 -9.06 7.43
N THR A 142 3.51 -10.28 6.99
CA THR A 142 2.49 -11.13 7.64
C THR A 142 2.80 -11.35 9.12
N THR A 143 1.79 -11.21 9.98
CA THR A 143 1.87 -11.66 11.37
C THR A 143 1.48 -13.13 11.45
N GLY A 144 2.42 -13.98 11.88
CA GLY A 144 2.21 -15.43 12.01
C GLY A 144 1.26 -15.84 13.12
#